data_AF-A0A2P8HK78-F1
#
_entry.id   AF-A0A2P8HK78-F1
#
_cell.length_a   1.000
_cell.length_b   1.000
_cell.length_c   1.000
_cell.angle_alpha   90.00
_cell.angle_beta   90.00
_cell.angle_gamma   90.00
#
_symmetry.space_group_name_H-M   'P 1'
#
loop_
_entity.id
_entity.type
_entity.pdbx_description
1 polymer ?
#
loop_
_entity_poly.entity_id
_entity_poly.type
_entity_poly.pdbx_seq_one_letter_code
_entity_poly.pdbx_strand_id
1 'polypeptide(L)'
;MKHWCLTGLLLFLLTRIGIAQQIDFCGEAVPMERDFVSYRLMDVIKRNLRYQGYLPALRLKAEQYFPIIEPILQQYQVPLDFKYLPIVESGLSNATSPVGAQGVWQIMPGTAAELGLTVSGGYDERNHLIKATHAACKLIRMLHAQLNSWTLAAAAYNAGSGNISKNIKRQGSSDYYQLMLNNETAQYIYKIIAIKQLFESPELYMPGFGYNVFSKSSVNGSVFSTPPPAGKFATDKDFNTIRITVGKQPVHKQASVIYAARLQNNAAFQDGQLVNIQLLDDLQANGVYIRKNSSLSGKGWVVSNRVYVDLGFGNSIVLCAADGKKGVPLDQLKTGGDVQLLSAAGHISASFINMRYGNVFADFSPSCNNNSSFR
;
A
#
# COMPACT_ATOMS: atom_id res chain seq x y z
N MET A 1 40.17 -4.98 53.52
CA MET A 1 40.28 -5.07 52.05
C MET A 1 38.88 -4.82 51.48
N LYS A 2 38.71 -3.76 50.68
CA LYS A 2 37.41 -3.34 50.13
C LYS A 2 37.17 -4.08 48.81
N HIS A 3 36.13 -4.90 48.73
CA HIS A 3 35.70 -5.52 47.47
C HIS A 3 34.88 -4.50 46.66
N TRP A 4 35.38 -4.13 45.49
CA TRP A 4 34.65 -3.37 44.49
C TRP A 4 33.74 -4.32 43.70
N CYS A 5 32.44 -4.00 43.65
CA CYS A 5 31.46 -4.65 42.81
C CYS A 5 31.53 -4.00 41.42
N LEU A 6 32.10 -4.68 40.41
CA LEU A 6 32.01 -4.25 39.02
C LEU A 6 30.58 -4.54 38.51
N THR A 7 29.79 -3.49 38.35
CA THR A 7 28.58 -3.52 37.52
C THR A 7 29.01 -3.62 36.06
N GLY A 8 28.88 -4.81 35.47
CA GLY A 8 29.08 -5.02 34.04
C GLY A 8 27.96 -4.36 33.23
N LEU A 9 28.29 -3.28 32.54
CA LEU A 9 27.44 -2.67 31.51
C LEU A 9 27.53 -3.57 30.27
N LEU A 10 26.55 -4.45 30.07
CA LEU A 10 26.49 -5.29 28.87
C LEU A 10 26.01 -4.42 27.70
N LEU A 11 26.96 -3.96 26.89
CA LEU A 11 26.70 -3.25 25.64
C LEU A 11 26.23 -4.29 24.60
N PHE A 12 24.92 -4.49 24.48
CA PHE A 12 24.34 -5.34 23.42
C PHE A 12 24.54 -4.64 22.06
N LEU A 13 25.50 -5.12 21.27
CA LEU A 13 25.60 -4.83 19.84
C LEU A 13 24.41 -5.53 19.13
N LEU A 14 23.32 -4.79 18.94
CA LEU A 14 22.20 -5.20 18.09
C LEU A 14 22.69 -5.28 16.64
N THR A 15 23.02 -6.47 16.17
CA THR A 15 23.17 -6.73 14.73
C THR A 15 21.80 -6.56 14.08
N ARG A 16 21.64 -5.52 13.26
CA ARG A 16 20.43 -5.24 12.49
C ARG A 16 20.21 -6.35 11.44
N ILE A 17 19.46 -7.39 11.79
CA ILE A 17 18.91 -8.32 10.80
C ILE A 17 17.67 -7.64 10.23
N GLY A 18 17.83 -6.88 9.15
CA GLY A 18 16.71 -6.28 8.44
C GLY A 18 15.97 -7.35 7.65
N ILE A 19 14.70 -7.59 7.98
CA ILE A 19 13.79 -8.32 7.07
C ILE A 19 13.65 -7.45 5.83
N ALA A 20 14.06 -7.98 4.68
CA ALA A 20 14.00 -7.25 3.45
C ALA A 20 12.53 -7.09 2.99
N GLN A 21 12.09 -5.85 2.78
CA GLN A 21 10.74 -5.49 2.37
C GLN A 21 10.50 -5.92 0.93
N GLN A 22 9.50 -6.78 0.73
CA GLN A 22 9.01 -7.10 -0.60
C GLN A 22 8.13 -5.94 -1.08
N ILE A 23 8.47 -5.36 -2.23
CA ILE A 23 7.65 -4.32 -2.87
C ILE A 23 6.69 -5.01 -3.84
N ASP A 24 5.41 -4.70 -3.71
CA ASP A 24 4.34 -5.18 -4.59
C ASP A 24 3.44 -4.02 -5.06
N PHE A 25 2.72 -4.26 -6.15
CA PHE A 25 1.56 -3.47 -6.55
C PHE A 25 0.37 -4.40 -6.75
N CYS A 26 -0.70 -4.19 -5.98
CA CYS A 26 -1.91 -5.01 -6.02
C CYS A 26 -1.64 -6.52 -5.75
N GLY A 27 -0.63 -6.84 -4.94
CA GLY A 27 -0.19 -8.22 -4.69
C GLY A 27 0.72 -8.81 -5.77
N GLU A 28 1.00 -8.08 -6.86
CA GLU A 28 1.97 -8.48 -7.88
C GLU A 28 3.36 -7.97 -7.49
N ALA A 29 4.33 -8.88 -7.39
CA ALA A 29 5.68 -8.53 -6.97
C ALA A 29 6.38 -7.62 -7.98
N VAL A 30 7.02 -6.57 -7.49
CA VAL A 30 7.96 -5.76 -8.26
C VAL A 30 9.29 -6.51 -8.29
N PRO A 31 9.89 -6.80 -9.47
CA PRO A 31 11.13 -7.57 -9.58
C PRO A 31 12.35 -6.70 -9.22
N MET A 32 12.48 -6.39 -7.92
CA MET A 32 13.52 -5.53 -7.36
C MET A 32 14.94 -6.10 -7.46
N GLU A 33 15.06 -7.40 -7.72
CA GLU A 33 16.32 -8.08 -8.04
C GLU A 33 16.91 -7.66 -9.39
N ARG A 34 16.10 -7.04 -10.26
CA ARG A 34 16.56 -6.50 -11.54
C ARG A 34 17.03 -5.07 -11.31
N ASP A 35 18.34 -4.86 -11.44
CA ASP A 35 18.98 -3.55 -11.22
C ASP A 35 18.25 -2.39 -11.90
N PHE A 36 17.89 -2.54 -13.19
CA PHE A 36 17.21 -1.47 -13.91
C PHE A 36 15.82 -1.11 -13.34
N VAL A 37 15.13 -2.06 -12.69
CA VAL A 37 13.83 -1.85 -12.03
C VAL A 37 14.05 -1.13 -10.71
N SER A 38 14.98 -1.62 -9.88
CA SER A 38 15.27 -1.02 -8.59
C SER A 38 15.82 0.41 -8.74
N TYR A 39 16.77 0.63 -9.65
CA TYR A 39 17.28 1.97 -9.96
C TYR A 39 16.18 2.91 -10.44
N ARG A 40 15.29 2.46 -11.33
CA ARG A 40 14.19 3.29 -11.83
C ARG A 40 13.20 3.65 -10.74
N LEU A 41 12.81 2.69 -9.88
CA LEU A 41 11.93 2.97 -8.75
C LEU A 41 12.56 3.97 -7.78
N MET A 42 13.81 3.75 -7.39
CA MET A 42 14.52 4.64 -6.47
C MET A 42 14.68 6.05 -7.03
N ASP A 43 14.95 6.18 -8.33
CA ASP A 43 15.02 7.47 -9.01
C ASP A 43 13.66 8.19 -9.02
N VAL A 44 12.56 7.46 -9.30
CA VAL A 44 11.20 8.04 -9.23
C VAL A 44 10.85 8.47 -7.80
N ILE A 45 11.15 7.67 -6.78
CA ILE A 45 10.95 8.05 -5.37
C ILE A 45 11.76 9.30 -5.04
N LYS A 46 13.05 9.33 -5.40
CA LYS A 46 13.94 10.47 -5.15
C LYS A 46 13.46 11.75 -5.83
N ARG A 47 12.90 11.65 -7.04
CA ARG A 47 12.31 12.80 -7.76
C ARG A 47 11.04 13.31 -7.07
N ASN A 48 10.16 12.41 -6.63
CA ASN A 48 8.95 12.79 -5.87
C ASN A 48 9.33 13.47 -4.53
N LEU A 49 10.38 13.00 -3.88
CA LEU A 49 10.98 13.65 -2.71
C LEU A 49 11.62 15.01 -2.99
N ARG A 50 11.72 15.52 -4.22
CA ARG A 50 12.10 16.92 -4.45
C ARG A 50 10.92 17.87 -4.25
N TYR A 51 9.71 17.35 -4.31
CA TYR A 51 8.47 18.09 -4.08
C TYR A 51 7.94 17.91 -2.66
N GLN A 52 8.83 17.81 -1.65
CA GLN A 52 8.44 17.50 -0.25
C GLN A 52 7.39 18.47 0.30
N GLY A 53 7.42 19.73 -0.11
CA GLY A 53 6.41 20.71 0.29
C GLY A 53 4.99 20.36 -0.17
N TYR A 54 4.82 19.55 -1.21
CA TYR A 54 3.52 19.14 -1.75
C TYR A 54 2.99 17.83 -1.15
N LEU A 55 3.87 16.97 -0.61
CA LEU A 55 3.46 15.69 -0.02
C LEU A 55 2.49 15.83 1.17
N PRO A 56 2.67 16.77 2.11
CA PRO A 56 1.70 17.01 3.19
C PRO A 56 0.31 17.38 2.67
N ALA A 57 0.24 18.27 1.66
CA ALA A 57 -1.03 18.69 1.06
C ALA A 57 -1.72 17.54 0.33
N LEU A 58 -0.97 16.71 -0.41
CA LEU A 58 -1.46 15.50 -1.06
C LEU A 58 -2.03 14.50 -0.04
N ARG A 59 -1.32 14.28 1.06
CA ARG A 59 -1.76 13.39 2.13
C ARG A 59 -3.03 13.90 2.83
N LEU A 60 -3.15 15.20 3.06
CA LEU A 60 -4.37 15.79 3.62
C LEU A 60 -5.58 15.56 2.70
N LYS A 61 -5.41 15.72 1.38
CA LYS A 61 -6.45 15.34 0.40
C LYS A 61 -6.75 13.84 0.47
N ALA A 62 -5.72 12.99 0.55
CA ALA A 62 -5.93 11.54 0.64
C ALA A 62 -6.73 11.14 1.89
N GLU A 63 -6.49 11.79 3.04
CA GLU A 63 -7.28 11.58 4.27
C GLU A 63 -8.77 11.89 4.07
N GLN A 64 -9.12 12.83 3.18
CA GLN A 64 -10.50 13.16 2.84
C GLN A 64 -11.10 12.24 1.77
N TYR A 65 -10.30 11.85 0.76
CA TYR A 65 -10.79 11.14 -0.44
C TYR A 65 -10.76 9.61 -0.26
N PHE A 66 -9.76 9.06 0.41
CA PHE A 66 -9.61 7.60 0.58
C PHE A 66 -10.79 6.96 1.32
N PRO A 67 -11.35 7.54 2.40
CA PRO A 67 -12.54 6.98 3.04
C PRO A 67 -13.76 6.84 2.13
N ILE A 68 -13.82 7.62 1.03
CA ILE A 68 -14.87 7.52 0.00
C ILE A 68 -14.47 6.51 -1.08
N ILE A 69 -13.20 6.52 -1.51
CA ILE A 69 -12.69 5.68 -2.60
C ILE A 69 -12.56 4.21 -2.18
N GLU A 70 -11.99 3.93 -1.01
CA GLU A 70 -11.63 2.58 -0.57
C GLU A 70 -12.85 1.63 -0.48
N PRO A 71 -14.01 2.03 0.09
CA PRO A 71 -15.20 1.17 0.10
C PRO A 71 -15.72 0.84 -1.31
N ILE A 72 -15.62 1.79 -2.25
CA ILE A 72 -16.05 1.58 -3.64
C ILE A 72 -15.07 0.61 -4.33
N LEU A 73 -13.76 0.77 -4.15
CA LEU A 73 -12.79 -0.19 -4.69
C LEU A 73 -13.09 -1.62 -4.20
N GLN A 74 -13.38 -1.76 -2.90
CA GLN A 74 -13.76 -3.04 -2.30
C GLN A 74 -15.05 -3.63 -2.89
N GLN A 75 -16.08 -2.80 -3.09
CA GLN A 75 -17.34 -3.23 -3.71
C GLN A 75 -17.12 -3.87 -5.10
N TYR A 76 -16.16 -3.38 -5.87
CA TYR A 76 -15.82 -3.89 -7.20
C TYR A 76 -14.72 -4.95 -7.19
N GLN A 77 -14.23 -5.35 -6.01
CA GLN A 77 -13.08 -6.26 -5.87
C GLN A 77 -11.84 -5.73 -6.62
N VAL A 78 -11.65 -4.41 -6.59
CA VAL A 78 -10.43 -3.75 -7.06
C VAL A 78 -9.46 -3.62 -5.88
N PRO A 79 -8.18 -4.00 -6.02
CA PRO A 79 -7.20 -3.87 -4.96
C PRO A 79 -7.06 -2.43 -4.47
N LEU A 80 -6.88 -2.25 -3.16
CA LEU A 80 -6.83 -0.92 -2.54
C LEU A 80 -5.66 -0.07 -3.02
N ASP A 81 -4.58 -0.67 -3.52
CA ASP A 81 -3.45 0.05 -4.11
C ASP A 81 -3.88 0.99 -5.27
N PHE A 82 -5.01 0.72 -5.94
CA PHE A 82 -5.55 1.64 -6.95
C PHE A 82 -6.01 2.99 -6.39
N LYS A 83 -6.14 3.16 -5.07
CA LYS A 83 -6.38 4.47 -4.45
C LYS A 83 -5.24 5.46 -4.69
N TYR A 84 -4.03 4.98 -5.01
CA TYR A 84 -2.88 5.81 -5.36
C TYR A 84 -2.88 6.26 -6.84
N LEU A 85 -3.65 5.60 -7.70
CA LEU A 85 -3.82 5.99 -9.11
C LEU A 85 -4.32 7.45 -9.27
N PRO A 86 -5.42 7.90 -8.63
CA PRO A 86 -5.93 9.26 -8.78
C PRO A 86 -4.99 10.34 -8.20
N ILE A 87 -4.01 9.96 -7.36
CA ILE A 87 -2.93 10.87 -6.97
C ILE A 87 -1.99 11.14 -8.15
N VAL A 88 -1.62 10.10 -8.91
CA VAL A 88 -0.76 10.25 -10.09
C VAL A 88 -1.48 10.99 -11.22
N GLU A 89 -2.78 10.76 -11.38
CA GLU A 89 -3.59 11.39 -12.43
C GLU A 89 -3.86 12.88 -12.19
N SER A 90 -4.27 13.27 -10.99
CA SER A 90 -4.68 14.65 -10.73
C SER A 90 -4.24 15.23 -9.39
N GLY A 91 -3.48 14.48 -8.59
CA GLY A 91 -3.19 14.86 -7.22
C GLY A 91 -4.47 15.03 -6.37
N LEU A 92 -5.48 14.18 -6.61
CA LEU A 92 -6.79 14.23 -5.97
C LEU A 92 -7.49 15.59 -6.15
N SER A 93 -7.48 16.11 -7.37
CA SER A 93 -8.19 17.34 -7.72
C SER A 93 -9.06 17.14 -8.97
N ASN A 94 -10.12 17.93 -9.08
CA ASN A 94 -10.88 18.02 -10.33
C ASN A 94 -10.09 18.88 -11.31
N ALA A 95 -9.35 18.22 -12.20
CA ALA A 95 -8.53 18.86 -13.21
C ALA A 95 -9.02 18.49 -14.61
N THR A 96 -8.70 19.32 -15.59
CA THR A 96 -8.91 19.04 -17.02
C THR A 96 -7.55 18.95 -17.69
N SER A 97 -7.23 17.83 -18.33
CA SER A 97 -6.00 17.71 -19.10
C SER A 97 -6.12 18.44 -20.44
N PRO A 98 -4.99 18.83 -21.06
CA PRO A 98 -4.99 19.46 -22.39
C PRO A 98 -5.68 18.63 -23.48
N VAL A 99 -5.78 17.31 -23.30
CA VAL A 99 -6.39 16.37 -24.26
C VAL A 99 -7.81 15.94 -23.85
N GLY A 100 -8.38 16.56 -22.80
CA GLY A 100 -9.79 16.41 -22.43
C GLY A 100 -10.10 15.36 -21.36
N ALA A 101 -9.10 14.77 -20.72
CA ALA A 101 -9.29 13.96 -19.52
C ALA A 101 -9.80 14.85 -18.37
N GLN A 102 -10.74 14.37 -17.54
CA GLN A 102 -11.41 15.22 -16.55
C GLN A 102 -11.54 14.55 -15.18
N GLY A 103 -11.48 15.38 -14.14
CA GLY A 103 -11.83 15.02 -12.78
C GLY A 103 -10.71 14.30 -12.02
N VAL A 104 -11.03 13.79 -10.83
CA VAL A 104 -10.08 13.10 -9.94
C VAL A 104 -9.42 11.88 -10.61
N TRP A 105 -10.18 11.17 -11.44
CA TRP A 105 -9.75 9.94 -12.11
C TRP A 105 -9.24 10.15 -13.54
N GLN A 106 -9.21 11.41 -14.02
CA GLN A 106 -8.79 11.77 -15.39
C GLN A 106 -9.41 10.87 -16.47
N ILE A 107 -10.73 10.70 -16.44
CA ILE A 107 -11.42 9.83 -17.40
C ILE A 107 -11.64 10.60 -18.71
N MET A 108 -11.29 9.98 -19.85
CA MET A 108 -11.54 10.52 -21.19
C MET A 108 -13.05 10.59 -21.49
N PRO A 109 -13.53 11.57 -22.28
CA PRO A 109 -14.97 11.77 -22.48
C PRO A 109 -15.66 10.58 -23.17
N GLY A 110 -15.01 9.96 -24.17
CA GLY A 110 -15.54 8.75 -24.82
C GLY A 110 -15.65 7.57 -23.85
N THR A 111 -14.59 7.33 -23.08
CA THR A 111 -14.57 6.30 -22.04
C THR A 111 -15.61 6.56 -20.94
N ALA A 112 -15.81 7.81 -20.54
CA ALA A 112 -16.82 8.19 -19.57
C ALA A 112 -18.23 7.83 -20.07
N ALA A 113 -18.54 8.13 -21.33
CA ALA A 113 -19.82 7.77 -21.95
C ALA A 113 -20.03 6.24 -21.97
N GLU A 114 -19.02 5.46 -22.35
CA GLU A 114 -19.06 3.98 -22.32
C GLU A 114 -19.31 3.42 -20.91
N LEU A 115 -18.83 4.11 -19.87
CA LEU A 115 -18.99 3.70 -18.47
C LEU A 115 -20.30 4.18 -17.83
N GLY A 116 -21.12 4.90 -18.60
CA GLY A 116 -22.42 5.41 -18.20
C GLY A 116 -22.37 6.76 -17.46
N LEU A 117 -21.30 7.54 -17.63
CA LEU A 117 -21.22 8.90 -17.13
C LEU A 117 -21.77 9.90 -18.15
N THR A 118 -22.53 10.87 -17.64
CA THR A 118 -23.01 12.02 -18.40
C THR A 118 -21.90 13.05 -18.56
N VAL A 119 -21.57 13.37 -19.80
CA VAL A 119 -20.62 14.43 -20.16
C VAL A 119 -21.35 15.48 -20.99
N SER A 120 -21.72 16.59 -20.38
CA SER A 120 -22.45 17.69 -21.02
C SER A 120 -21.88 19.05 -20.61
N GLY A 121 -22.10 20.10 -21.42
CA GLY A 121 -21.44 21.41 -21.27
C GLY A 121 -21.66 22.12 -19.93
N GLY A 122 -22.73 21.80 -19.19
CA GLY A 122 -22.99 22.34 -17.84
C GLY A 122 -22.94 21.29 -16.72
N TYR A 123 -22.78 20.00 -17.06
CA TYR A 123 -22.79 18.90 -16.11
C TYR A 123 -21.90 17.77 -16.60
N ASP A 124 -20.76 17.59 -15.92
CA ASP A 124 -19.78 16.57 -16.23
C ASP A 124 -19.56 15.68 -15.00
N GLU A 125 -20.12 14.47 -15.04
CA GLU A 125 -20.09 13.52 -13.93
C GLU A 125 -18.69 12.98 -13.64
N ARG A 126 -17.71 13.22 -14.53
CA ARG A 126 -16.29 12.92 -14.25
C ARG A 126 -15.76 13.76 -13.08
N ASN A 127 -16.34 14.92 -12.81
CA ASN A 127 -16.01 15.75 -11.65
C ASN A 127 -16.69 15.30 -10.34
N HIS A 128 -17.66 14.39 -10.42
CA HIS A 128 -18.37 13.87 -9.25
C HIS A 128 -17.60 12.66 -8.68
N LEU A 129 -16.90 12.84 -7.56
CA LEU A 129 -15.99 11.83 -6.99
C LEU A 129 -16.58 10.41 -6.92
N ILE A 130 -17.79 10.24 -6.34
CA ILE A 130 -18.41 8.91 -6.20
C ILE A 130 -18.69 8.29 -7.58
N LYS A 131 -19.41 8.97 -8.47
CA LYS A 131 -19.74 8.48 -9.82
C LYS A 131 -18.48 8.16 -10.64
N ALA A 132 -17.50 9.06 -10.62
CA ALA A 132 -16.21 8.85 -11.29
C ALA A 132 -15.44 7.65 -10.72
N THR A 133 -15.50 7.41 -9.40
CA THR A 133 -14.87 6.24 -8.77
C THR A 133 -15.54 4.93 -9.19
N HIS A 134 -16.87 4.88 -9.25
CA HIS A 134 -17.58 3.72 -9.80
C HIS A 134 -17.21 3.45 -11.26
N ALA A 135 -17.12 4.50 -12.09
CA ALA A 135 -16.69 4.39 -13.48
C ALA A 135 -15.24 3.88 -13.60
N ALA A 136 -14.31 4.46 -12.83
CA ALA A 136 -12.92 4.02 -12.78
C ALA A 136 -12.80 2.54 -12.36
N CYS A 137 -13.56 2.10 -11.36
CA CYS A 137 -13.57 0.69 -10.94
C CYS A 137 -14.04 -0.25 -12.06
N LYS A 138 -15.12 0.11 -12.78
CA LYS A 138 -15.58 -0.65 -13.96
C LYS A 138 -14.48 -0.76 -15.02
N LEU A 139 -13.82 0.36 -15.33
CA LEU A 139 -12.72 0.40 -16.30
C LEU A 139 -11.55 -0.48 -15.86
N ILE A 140 -11.07 -0.33 -14.63
CA ILE A 140 -9.97 -1.12 -14.08
C ILE A 140 -10.29 -2.62 -14.13
N ARG A 141 -11.52 -3.02 -13.77
CA ARG A 141 -11.97 -4.42 -13.84
C ARG A 141 -12.01 -4.95 -15.27
N MET A 142 -12.48 -4.17 -16.23
CA MET A 142 -12.46 -4.53 -17.65
C MET A 142 -11.02 -4.73 -18.15
N LEU A 143 -10.12 -3.81 -17.82
CA LEU A 143 -8.70 -3.89 -18.19
C LEU A 143 -8.02 -5.10 -17.56
N HIS A 144 -8.29 -5.37 -16.28
CA HIS A 144 -7.78 -6.55 -15.60
C HIS A 144 -8.31 -7.85 -16.22
N ALA A 145 -9.60 -7.92 -16.57
CA ALA A 145 -10.16 -9.08 -17.24
C ALA A 145 -9.51 -9.34 -18.61
N GLN A 146 -9.12 -8.28 -19.33
CA GLN A 146 -8.44 -8.39 -20.63
C GLN A 146 -6.96 -8.81 -20.50
N LEU A 147 -6.25 -8.29 -19.50
CA LEU A 147 -4.79 -8.39 -19.41
C LEU A 147 -4.30 -9.39 -18.35
N ASN A 148 -5.19 -9.86 -17.48
CA ASN A 148 -4.93 -10.78 -16.38
C ASN A 148 -3.73 -10.36 -15.50
N SER A 149 -3.56 -9.05 -15.33
CA SER A 149 -2.57 -8.44 -14.44
C SER A 149 -3.04 -7.06 -14.02
N TRP A 150 -2.94 -6.75 -12.74
CA TRP A 150 -3.24 -5.44 -12.17
C TRP A 150 -2.22 -4.40 -12.62
N THR A 151 -0.94 -4.77 -12.70
CA THR A 151 0.13 -3.91 -13.22
C THR A 151 -0.13 -3.52 -14.66
N LEU A 152 -0.46 -4.49 -15.53
CA LEU A 152 -0.83 -4.19 -16.91
C LEU A 152 -2.15 -3.43 -17.01
N ALA A 153 -3.13 -3.69 -16.15
CA ALA A 153 -4.39 -2.96 -16.12
C ALA A 153 -4.17 -1.47 -15.80
N ALA A 154 -3.35 -1.14 -14.80
CA ALA A 154 -2.98 0.25 -14.52
C ALA A 154 -2.20 0.87 -15.68
N ALA A 155 -1.26 0.15 -16.31
CA ALA A 155 -0.56 0.66 -17.49
C ALA A 155 -1.52 0.93 -18.67
N ALA A 156 -2.54 0.08 -18.85
CA ALA A 156 -3.57 0.26 -19.87
C ALA A 156 -4.58 1.35 -19.53
N TYR A 157 -4.77 1.67 -18.25
CA TYR A 157 -5.57 2.83 -17.83
C TYR A 157 -4.94 4.12 -18.36
N ASN A 158 -3.61 4.26 -18.24
CA ASN A 158 -2.86 5.40 -18.78
C ASN A 158 -2.76 5.38 -20.31
N ALA A 159 -2.44 4.23 -20.91
CA ALA A 159 -2.01 4.17 -22.31
C ALA A 159 -3.07 3.65 -23.29
N GLY A 160 -4.21 3.19 -22.78
CA GLY A 160 -5.21 2.43 -23.54
C GLY A 160 -4.86 0.94 -23.69
N SER A 161 -5.87 0.07 -23.57
CA SER A 161 -5.71 -1.39 -23.64
C SER A 161 -5.20 -1.90 -24.99
N GLY A 162 -5.61 -1.25 -26.09
CA GLY A 162 -5.13 -1.58 -27.43
C GLY A 162 -3.64 -1.34 -27.60
N ASN A 163 -3.11 -0.25 -27.03
CA ASN A 163 -1.68 0.05 -27.08
C ASN A 163 -0.87 -0.96 -26.26
N ILE A 164 -1.31 -1.29 -25.04
CA ILE A 164 -0.65 -2.30 -24.21
C ILE A 164 -0.69 -3.67 -24.91
N SER A 165 -1.84 -4.10 -25.41
CA SER A 165 -2.00 -5.38 -26.12
C SER A 165 -1.12 -5.47 -27.37
N LYS A 166 -1.01 -4.37 -28.13
CA LYS A 166 -0.11 -4.29 -29.29
C LYS A 166 1.35 -4.44 -28.89
N ASN A 167 1.78 -3.81 -27.79
CA ASN A 167 3.15 -3.93 -27.28
C ASN A 167 3.45 -5.34 -26.78
N ILE A 168 2.52 -5.96 -26.03
CA ILE A 168 2.63 -7.35 -25.57
C ILE A 168 2.81 -8.28 -26.76
N LYS A 169 1.93 -8.19 -27.76
CA LYS A 169 2.00 -9.04 -28.96
C LYS A 169 3.29 -8.83 -29.75
N ARG A 170 3.73 -7.57 -29.94
CA ARG A 170 4.95 -7.25 -30.69
C ARG A 170 6.21 -7.77 -29.99
N GLN A 171 6.24 -7.72 -28.66
CA GLN A 171 7.44 -8.04 -27.87
C GLN A 171 7.43 -9.47 -27.31
N GLY A 172 6.32 -10.20 -27.45
CA GLY A 172 6.19 -11.57 -26.96
C GLY A 172 6.26 -11.68 -25.43
N SER A 173 5.89 -10.60 -24.71
CA SER A 173 6.06 -10.50 -23.26
C SER A 173 4.86 -9.77 -22.64
N SER A 174 4.38 -10.26 -21.50
CA SER A 174 3.39 -9.59 -20.64
C SER A 174 4.01 -8.96 -19.38
N ASP A 175 5.32 -9.06 -19.20
CA ASP A 175 6.00 -8.44 -18.06
C ASP A 175 6.17 -6.94 -18.31
N TYR A 176 5.37 -6.13 -17.60
CA TYR A 176 5.39 -4.67 -17.68
C TYR A 176 6.80 -4.09 -17.50
N TYR A 177 7.59 -4.64 -16.58
CA TYR A 177 8.88 -4.07 -16.20
C TYR A 177 9.91 -4.19 -17.32
N GLN A 178 9.74 -5.16 -18.24
CA GLN A 178 10.61 -5.33 -19.40
C GLN A 178 9.99 -4.82 -20.72
N LEU A 179 8.70 -4.48 -20.74
CA LEU A 179 8.06 -3.95 -21.95
C LEU A 179 8.67 -2.59 -22.34
N MET A 180 9.06 -2.47 -23.60
CA MET A 180 9.45 -1.21 -24.23
C MET A 180 8.18 -0.40 -24.55
N LEU A 181 7.76 0.43 -23.59
CA LEU A 181 6.61 1.34 -23.70
C LEU A 181 7.11 2.78 -23.91
N ASN A 182 6.20 3.70 -24.24
CA ASN A 182 6.54 5.12 -24.24
C ASN A 182 6.98 5.56 -22.82
N ASN A 183 7.73 6.65 -22.73
CA ASN A 183 8.36 7.08 -21.48
C ASN A 183 7.34 7.34 -20.35
N GLU A 184 6.16 7.86 -20.68
CA GLU A 184 5.10 8.13 -19.70
C GLU A 184 4.58 6.83 -19.10
N THR A 185 4.12 5.91 -19.95
CA THR A 185 3.55 4.63 -19.53
C THR A 185 4.60 3.73 -18.87
N ALA A 186 5.85 3.74 -19.34
CA ALA A 186 6.96 2.99 -18.74
C ALA A 186 7.34 3.47 -17.33
N GLN A 187 6.96 4.69 -16.96
CA GLN A 187 7.16 5.26 -15.62
C GLN A 187 5.89 5.20 -14.76
N TYR A 188 4.73 4.98 -15.36
CA TYR A 188 3.43 5.16 -14.70
C TYR A 188 3.27 4.30 -13.44
N ILE A 189 3.57 3.00 -13.52
CA ILE A 189 3.50 2.10 -12.36
C ILE A 189 4.52 2.49 -11.29
N TYR A 190 5.74 2.88 -11.68
CA TYR A 190 6.74 3.36 -10.74
C TYR A 190 6.30 4.62 -9.99
N LYS A 191 5.55 5.53 -10.65
CA LYS A 191 4.98 6.70 -9.98
C LYS A 191 3.94 6.29 -8.94
N ILE A 192 3.04 5.38 -9.27
CA ILE A 192 2.02 4.88 -8.33
C ILE A 192 2.69 4.20 -7.13
N ILE A 193 3.64 3.30 -7.38
CA ILE A 193 4.38 2.60 -6.32
C ILE A 193 5.18 3.59 -5.49
N ALA A 194 5.83 4.60 -6.09
CA ALA A 194 6.56 5.61 -5.35
C ALA A 194 5.64 6.38 -4.38
N ILE A 195 4.44 6.75 -4.81
CA ILE A 195 3.45 7.37 -3.91
C ILE A 195 3.02 6.40 -2.81
N LYS A 196 2.69 5.14 -3.14
CA LYS A 196 2.38 4.09 -2.15
C LYS A 196 3.49 4.00 -1.09
N GLN A 197 4.74 3.87 -1.53
CA GLN A 197 5.90 3.75 -0.65
C GLN A 197 6.11 5.00 0.23
N LEU A 198 5.99 6.20 -0.34
CA LEU A 198 6.07 7.45 0.42
C LEU A 198 4.91 7.62 1.39
N PHE A 199 3.76 7.00 1.14
CA PHE A 199 2.58 7.06 2.00
C PHE A 199 2.63 6.05 3.15
N GLU A 200 2.98 4.80 2.84
CA GLU A 200 2.92 3.65 3.75
C GLU A 200 4.22 3.44 4.53
N SER A 201 5.36 3.78 3.93
CA SER A 201 6.70 3.61 4.53
C SER A 201 7.54 4.89 4.43
N PRO A 202 7.02 6.07 4.84
CA PRO A 202 7.77 7.33 4.76
C PRO A 202 9.13 7.26 5.45
N GLU A 203 9.22 6.46 6.51
CA GLU A 203 10.43 6.32 7.32
C GLU A 203 11.64 5.77 6.56
N LEU A 204 11.43 5.04 5.46
CA LEU A 204 12.51 4.48 4.67
C LEU A 204 13.14 5.51 3.73
N TYR A 205 12.39 6.54 3.34
CA TYR A 205 12.72 7.39 2.20
C TYR A 205 12.94 8.86 2.59
N MET A 206 12.18 9.37 3.55
CA MET A 206 12.23 10.80 3.89
C MET A 206 13.53 11.17 4.65
N PRO A 207 14.15 12.32 4.35
CA PRO A 207 15.31 12.80 5.11
C PRO A 207 14.95 13.03 6.59
N GLY A 208 15.85 12.69 7.51
CA GLY A 208 15.66 12.91 8.96
C GLY A 208 15.17 11.68 9.74
N PHE A 209 14.73 10.62 9.05
CA PHE A 209 14.45 9.31 9.66
C PHE A 209 15.75 8.54 9.93
N GLY A 210 15.76 7.72 10.99
CA GLY A 210 16.97 7.03 11.47
C GLY A 210 17.64 6.14 10.41
N TYR A 211 16.86 5.39 9.64
CA TYR A 211 17.33 4.62 8.48
C TYR A 211 16.75 5.21 7.20
N ASN A 212 17.61 5.65 6.27
CA ASN A 212 17.18 6.20 4.99
C ASN A 212 17.92 5.44 3.87
N VAL A 213 17.16 4.91 2.90
CA VAL A 213 17.71 4.12 1.78
C VAL A 213 18.67 4.93 0.89
N PHE A 214 18.62 6.26 0.94
CA PHE A 214 19.51 7.16 0.22
C PHE A 214 20.73 7.63 1.04
N SER A 215 20.86 7.23 2.31
CA SER A 215 22.00 7.62 3.15
C SER A 215 23.29 6.87 2.75
N LYS A 216 24.44 7.57 2.74
CA LYS A 216 25.74 6.97 2.38
C LYS A 216 26.21 5.85 3.32
N SER A 217 25.59 5.69 4.49
CA SER A 217 25.92 4.64 5.47
C SER A 217 25.22 3.30 5.18
N SER A 218 24.31 3.26 4.20
CA SER A 218 23.45 2.10 3.90
C SER A 218 24.08 1.07 2.96
N VAL A 219 25.39 1.11 2.73
CA VAL A 219 26.09 0.34 1.67
C VAL A 219 26.10 -1.19 1.91
N ASN A 220 25.77 -1.67 3.11
CA ASN A 220 25.95 -3.09 3.46
C ASN A 220 24.64 -3.90 3.71
N GLY A 221 23.54 -3.59 3.02
CA GLY A 221 22.37 -4.49 3.02
C GLY A 221 21.26 -4.02 2.09
N SER A 222 20.92 -4.82 1.08
CA SER A 222 19.72 -4.61 0.27
C SER A 222 18.49 -4.75 1.18
N VAL A 223 17.71 -3.69 1.29
CA VAL A 223 16.44 -3.66 2.04
C VAL A 223 15.34 -4.40 1.29
N PHE A 224 15.57 -4.81 0.05
CA PHE A 224 14.55 -5.42 -0.80
C PHE A 224 14.80 -6.93 -0.94
N SER A 225 13.77 -7.73 -0.65
CA SER A 225 13.82 -9.20 -0.72
C SER A 225 13.59 -9.67 -2.14
N THR A 226 14.18 -10.82 -2.48
CA THR A 226 13.82 -11.62 -3.64
C THR A 226 12.53 -12.40 -3.35
N PRO A 227 11.51 -12.36 -4.22
CA PRO A 227 10.37 -13.26 -4.11
C PRO A 227 10.83 -14.72 -4.29
N PRO A 228 10.18 -15.72 -3.66
CA PRO A 228 10.40 -17.12 -4.03
C PRO A 228 10.04 -17.30 -5.52
N PRO A 229 10.79 -18.12 -6.27
CA PRO A 229 10.57 -18.26 -7.71
C PRO A 229 9.14 -18.72 -7.99
N ALA A 230 8.46 -17.98 -8.88
CA ALA A 230 7.17 -18.40 -9.42
C ALA A 230 7.32 -19.80 -10.02
N GLY A 231 6.54 -20.76 -9.51
CA GLY A 231 6.52 -22.11 -10.03
C GLY A 231 6.31 -22.10 -11.54
N LYS A 232 7.10 -22.90 -12.27
CA LYS A 232 7.00 -23.06 -13.72
C LYS A 232 5.54 -23.34 -14.10
N PHE A 233 4.97 -22.51 -14.97
CA PHE A 233 3.73 -22.84 -15.66
C PHE A 233 3.99 -24.08 -16.51
N ALA A 234 3.29 -25.17 -16.20
CA ALA A 234 3.38 -26.42 -16.93
C ALA A 234 2.87 -26.20 -18.36
N THR A 235 3.63 -26.69 -19.35
CA THR A 235 3.17 -26.76 -20.74
C THR A 235 2.28 -27.98 -20.95
N ASP A 236 1.33 -27.85 -21.87
CA ASP A 236 0.17 -28.72 -22.12
C ASP A 236 0.50 -30.14 -22.68
N LYS A 237 1.72 -30.65 -22.47
CA LYS A 237 2.18 -31.95 -23.00
C LYS A 237 2.63 -32.97 -21.96
N ASP A 238 2.65 -32.64 -20.67
CA ASP A 238 3.20 -33.53 -19.63
C ASP A 238 2.14 -34.23 -18.75
N PHE A 239 0.85 -34.21 -19.13
CA PHE A 239 -0.25 -34.66 -18.26
C PHE A 239 -0.60 -36.15 -18.29
N ASN A 240 0.14 -37.00 -18.98
CA ASN A 240 -0.07 -38.43 -18.87
C ASN A 240 1.10 -39.08 -18.14
N THR A 241 0.78 -39.56 -16.93
CA THR A 241 1.52 -40.54 -16.11
C THR A 241 2.35 -40.00 -14.95
N ILE A 242 1.76 -39.32 -13.96
CA ILE A 242 2.30 -39.37 -12.58
C ILE A 242 1.16 -39.41 -11.55
N ARG A 243 1.03 -40.54 -10.83
CA ARG A 243 0.29 -40.62 -9.56
C ARG A 243 1.17 -39.98 -8.48
N ILE A 244 0.83 -38.77 -8.02
CA ILE A 244 1.49 -38.14 -6.87
C ILE A 244 0.64 -38.39 -5.61
N THR A 245 1.22 -39.11 -4.66
CA THR A 245 0.70 -39.18 -3.29
C THR A 245 0.94 -37.82 -2.63
N VAL A 246 -0.13 -37.11 -2.30
CA VAL A 246 -0.09 -35.79 -1.67
C VAL A 246 0.39 -35.92 -0.22
N GLY A 247 1.68 -35.67 0.02
CA GLY A 247 2.17 -35.30 1.33
C GLY A 247 1.78 -33.84 1.63
N LYS A 248 0.81 -33.62 2.52
CA LYS A 248 0.52 -32.29 3.08
C LYS A 248 1.73 -31.83 3.89
N GLN A 249 2.50 -30.87 3.37
CA GLN A 249 3.32 -30.01 4.21
C GLN A 249 2.80 -28.58 4.04
N PRO A 250 2.26 -27.96 5.09
CA PRO A 250 1.69 -26.62 5.01
C PRO A 250 2.82 -25.59 4.88
N VAL A 251 2.72 -24.70 3.91
CA VAL A 251 3.48 -23.44 3.90
C VAL A 251 2.95 -22.59 5.05
N HIS A 252 3.73 -22.45 6.12
CA HIS A 252 3.36 -21.64 7.29
C HIS A 252 3.38 -20.15 6.92
N LYS A 253 2.18 -19.58 6.70
CA LYS A 253 1.96 -18.13 6.70
C LYS A 253 2.13 -17.65 8.15
N GLN A 254 3.26 -17.04 8.50
CA GLN A 254 3.45 -16.48 9.85
C GLN A 254 2.43 -15.34 10.07
N ALA A 255 1.59 -15.48 11.08
CA ALA A 255 0.59 -14.49 11.43
C ALA A 255 1.25 -13.27 12.07
N SER A 256 0.81 -12.06 11.70
CA SER A 256 1.17 -10.82 12.39
C SER A 256 0.66 -10.85 13.83
N VAL A 257 1.54 -10.53 14.78
CA VAL A 257 1.20 -10.44 16.20
C VAL A 257 0.94 -8.98 16.57
N ILE A 258 -0.16 -8.74 17.29
CA ILE A 258 -0.52 -7.40 17.80
C ILE A 258 -0.23 -7.39 19.29
N TYR A 259 0.48 -6.36 19.76
CA TYR A 259 0.74 -6.12 21.18
C TYR A 259 0.07 -4.83 21.61
N ALA A 260 -0.66 -4.85 22.72
CA ALA A 260 -1.26 -3.66 23.28
C ALA A 260 -0.17 -2.78 23.94
N ALA A 261 -0.28 -1.47 23.74
CA ALA A 261 0.57 -0.48 24.37
C ALA A 261 -0.24 0.77 24.70
N ARG A 262 0.32 1.64 25.54
CA ARG A 262 -0.26 2.92 25.93
C ARG A 262 0.71 4.04 25.62
N LEU A 263 0.24 4.99 24.83
CA LEU A 263 0.97 6.20 24.48
C LEU A 263 0.99 7.16 25.65
N GLN A 264 2.18 7.62 26.04
CA GLN A 264 2.31 8.69 27.02
C GLN A 264 2.01 10.04 26.38
N ASN A 265 1.30 10.89 27.11
CA ASN A 265 0.89 12.19 26.62
C ASN A 265 2.10 13.12 26.41
N ASN A 266 2.13 13.79 25.27
CA ASN A 266 3.11 14.84 24.99
C ASN A 266 2.40 16.01 24.29
N ALA A 267 1.88 16.95 25.08
CA ALA A 267 1.10 18.09 24.58
C ALA A 267 1.92 19.04 23.68
N ALA A 268 3.24 19.08 23.87
CA ALA A 268 4.16 19.99 23.18
C ALA A 268 5.04 19.28 22.14
N PHE A 269 4.63 18.08 21.68
CA PHE A 269 5.41 17.30 20.74
C PHE A 269 5.77 18.10 19.48
N GLN A 270 7.06 18.12 19.16
CA GLN A 270 7.62 18.66 17.92
C GLN A 270 8.24 17.53 17.09
N ASP A 271 8.31 17.76 15.78
CA ASP A 271 8.94 16.81 14.84
C ASP A 271 10.36 16.43 15.29
N GLY A 272 10.67 15.14 15.29
CA GLY A 272 11.95 14.57 15.72
C GLY A 272 12.12 14.34 17.22
N GLN A 273 11.15 14.73 18.06
CA GLN A 273 11.21 14.48 19.52
C GLN A 273 10.92 13.01 19.87
N LEU A 274 11.26 12.62 21.11
CA LEU A 274 10.96 11.28 21.60
C LEU A 274 9.47 11.12 21.92
N VAL A 275 8.93 9.97 21.51
CA VAL A 275 7.62 9.45 21.86
C VAL A 275 7.84 8.26 22.79
N ASN A 276 7.17 8.28 23.94
CA ASN A 276 7.24 7.22 24.92
C ASN A 276 5.95 6.40 24.89
N ILE A 277 6.10 5.09 24.88
CA ILE A 277 5.00 4.13 24.97
C ILE A 277 5.26 3.17 26.13
N GLN A 278 4.20 2.78 26.83
CA GLN A 278 4.24 1.75 27.85
C GLN A 278 3.63 0.47 27.26
N LEU A 279 4.33 -0.64 27.33
CA LEU A 279 3.81 -1.93 26.90
C LEU A 279 2.73 -2.42 27.86
N LEU A 280 1.58 -2.85 27.34
CA LEU A 280 0.53 -3.52 28.11
C LEU A 280 0.68 -5.05 28.01
N ASP A 281 1.29 -5.54 26.92
CA ASP A 281 1.63 -6.95 26.69
C ASP A 281 3.15 -7.21 26.67
N ASP A 282 3.54 -8.47 26.85
CA ASP A 282 4.93 -8.90 26.64
C ASP A 282 5.26 -8.86 25.14
N LEU A 283 6.27 -8.08 24.75
CA LEU A 283 6.71 -7.92 23.37
C LEU A 283 7.83 -8.92 23.06
N GLN A 284 7.65 -9.74 22.03
CA GLN A 284 8.71 -10.61 21.51
C GLN A 284 8.93 -10.37 20.01
N ALA A 285 10.08 -9.84 19.65
CA ALA A 285 10.43 -9.57 18.25
C ALA A 285 11.94 -9.60 18.02
N ASN A 286 12.37 -10.17 16.88
CA ASN A 286 13.78 -10.23 16.47
C ASN A 286 14.73 -10.80 17.54
N GLY A 287 14.27 -11.82 18.29
CA GLY A 287 15.05 -12.43 19.38
C GLY A 287 15.12 -11.58 20.66
N VAL A 288 14.46 -10.43 20.71
CA VAL A 288 14.34 -9.56 21.88
C VAL A 288 13.02 -9.84 22.59
N TYR A 289 13.08 -10.01 23.91
CA TYR A 289 11.92 -10.12 24.79
C TYR A 289 11.86 -8.91 25.70
N ILE A 290 10.73 -8.21 25.73
CA ILE A 290 10.49 -7.05 26.60
C ILE A 290 9.21 -7.28 27.38
N ARG A 291 9.33 -7.23 28.70
CA ARG A 291 8.22 -7.52 29.60
C ARG A 291 7.15 -6.42 29.54
N LYS A 292 5.88 -6.80 29.75
CA LYS A 292 4.78 -5.87 30.00
C LYS A 292 5.12 -4.86 31.10
N ASN A 293 4.53 -3.67 31.01
CA ASN A 293 4.80 -2.48 31.81
C ASN A 293 6.16 -1.80 31.57
N SER A 294 7.01 -2.34 30.69
CA SER A 294 8.23 -1.65 30.27
C SER A 294 7.89 -0.46 29.36
N SER A 295 8.69 0.61 29.46
CA SER A 295 8.58 1.76 28.56
C SER A 295 9.54 1.60 27.38
N LEU A 296 9.06 1.90 26.18
CA LEU A 296 9.85 2.06 24.98
C LEU A 296 9.82 3.51 24.53
N SER A 297 10.94 4.00 24.04
CA SER A 297 11.08 5.37 23.55
C SER A 297 11.63 5.32 22.14
N GLY A 298 10.99 6.05 21.24
CA GLY A 298 11.43 6.17 19.85
C GLY A 298 11.37 7.62 19.40
N LYS A 299 12.19 8.00 18.42
CA LYS A 299 12.02 9.32 17.78
C LYS A 299 10.74 9.29 16.96
N GLY A 300 9.92 10.32 17.09
CA GLY A 300 8.69 10.51 16.34
C GLY A 300 8.82 11.58 15.27
N TRP A 301 8.12 11.41 14.16
CA TRP A 301 8.02 12.43 13.10
C TRP A 301 6.58 12.63 12.69
N VAL A 302 6.21 13.90 12.49
CA VAL A 302 4.88 14.30 12.04
C VAL A 302 4.83 14.21 10.53
N VAL A 303 4.02 13.30 10.00
CA VAL A 303 3.73 13.18 8.58
C VAL A 303 2.22 13.41 8.41
N SER A 304 1.88 14.61 7.91
CA SER A 304 0.49 15.11 7.88
C SER A 304 -0.10 15.23 9.29
N ASN A 305 -1.17 14.52 9.62
CA ASN A 305 -1.77 14.55 10.96
C ASN A 305 -1.41 13.33 11.83
N ARG A 306 -0.40 12.56 11.42
CA ARG A 306 0.02 11.34 12.12
C ARG A 306 1.49 11.38 12.49
N VAL A 307 1.82 10.82 13.64
CA VAL A 307 3.17 10.67 14.17
C VAL A 307 3.63 9.25 13.95
N TYR A 308 4.73 9.09 13.21
CA TYR A 308 5.40 7.83 12.96
C TYR A 308 6.60 7.74 13.90
N VAL A 309 6.80 6.59 14.54
CA VAL A 309 7.81 6.43 15.59
C VAL A 309 8.77 5.29 15.24
N ASP A 310 10.06 5.59 15.25
CA ASP A 310 11.12 4.57 15.16
C ASP A 310 11.45 4.08 16.57
N LEU A 311 10.94 2.90 16.92
CA LEU A 311 11.17 2.23 18.20
C LEU A 311 12.49 1.45 18.25
N GLY A 312 13.33 1.54 17.20
CA GLY A 312 14.63 0.86 17.13
C GLY A 312 14.55 -0.58 16.62
N PHE A 313 13.38 -1.05 16.19
CA PHE A 313 13.16 -2.40 15.63
C PHE A 313 13.13 -2.43 14.09
N GLY A 314 13.50 -1.32 13.43
CA GLY A 314 13.30 -1.18 11.99
C GLY A 314 11.81 -1.32 11.62
N ASN A 315 11.51 -2.08 10.56
CA ASN A 315 10.13 -2.31 10.12
C ASN A 315 9.47 -3.53 10.78
N SER A 316 10.18 -4.24 11.67
CA SER A 316 9.65 -5.44 12.30
C SER A 316 8.58 -5.15 13.35
N ILE A 317 8.66 -4.00 14.03
CA ILE A 317 7.65 -3.54 14.98
C ILE A 317 7.22 -2.13 14.58
N VAL A 318 5.93 -1.99 14.31
CA VAL A 318 5.34 -0.74 13.83
C VAL A 318 4.30 -0.24 14.83
N LEU A 319 4.42 1.03 15.23
CA LEU A 319 3.40 1.67 16.05
C LEU A 319 2.17 1.99 15.20
N CYS A 320 1.00 1.57 15.68
CA CYS A 320 -0.31 1.80 15.09
C CYS A 320 -1.27 2.44 16.11
N ALA A 321 -2.20 3.24 15.63
CA ALA A 321 -3.34 3.69 16.43
C ALA A 321 -4.32 2.54 16.73
N ALA A 322 -5.29 2.79 17.59
CA ALA A 322 -6.29 1.78 17.98
C ALA A 322 -7.15 1.27 16.80
N ASP A 323 -7.25 2.06 15.72
CA ASP A 323 -7.90 1.68 14.47
C ASP A 323 -7.05 0.77 13.58
N GLY A 324 -5.87 0.35 14.04
CA GLY A 324 -4.92 -0.51 13.34
C GLY A 324 -4.10 0.22 12.27
N LYS A 325 -4.33 1.52 12.03
CA LYS A 325 -3.57 2.28 11.04
C LYS A 325 -2.20 2.68 11.60
N LYS A 326 -1.17 2.54 10.77
CA LYS A 326 0.22 2.90 11.08
C LYS A 326 0.38 4.37 11.48
N GLY A 327 1.23 4.61 12.48
CA GLY A 327 1.38 5.89 13.17
C GLY A 327 0.22 6.19 14.12
N VAL A 328 0.36 7.24 14.90
CA VAL A 328 -0.69 7.70 15.84
C VAL A 328 -1.14 9.11 15.46
N PRO A 329 -2.44 9.42 15.48
CA PRO A 329 -2.92 10.80 15.32
C PRO A 329 -2.22 11.79 16.25
N LEU A 330 -1.90 12.99 15.76
CA LEU A 330 -1.16 14.00 16.53
C LEU A 330 -1.93 14.47 17.77
N ASP A 331 -3.26 14.56 17.66
CA ASP A 331 -4.18 14.80 18.77
C ASP A 331 -4.13 13.66 19.81
N GLN A 332 -4.12 12.40 19.37
CA GLN A 332 -3.97 11.24 20.27
C GLN A 332 -2.63 11.29 21.03
N LEU A 333 -1.55 11.75 20.40
CA LEU A 333 -0.26 11.94 21.09
C LEU A 333 -0.32 13.01 22.19
N LYS A 334 -1.11 14.07 21.98
CA LYS A 334 -1.28 15.14 22.97
C LYS A 334 -2.06 14.68 24.20
N THR A 335 -3.07 13.83 24.02
CA THR A 335 -3.90 13.31 25.11
C THR A 335 -3.36 12.01 25.72
N GLY A 336 -2.49 11.30 25.00
CA GLY A 336 -2.18 9.90 25.27
C GLY A 336 -3.36 8.98 24.89
N GLY A 337 -3.18 7.68 25.12
CA GLY A 337 -4.24 6.69 24.92
C GLY A 337 -3.71 5.32 24.51
N ASP A 338 -4.63 4.38 24.32
CA ASP A 338 -4.27 3.01 23.94
C ASP A 338 -3.90 2.94 22.44
N VAL A 339 -2.83 2.21 22.16
CA VAL A 339 -2.20 2.05 20.85
C VAL A 339 -1.79 0.59 20.67
N GLN A 340 -1.40 0.24 19.45
CA GLN A 340 -1.00 -1.12 19.12
C GLN A 340 0.41 -1.13 18.53
N LEU A 341 1.18 -2.16 18.85
CA LEU A 341 2.41 -2.49 18.15
C LEU A 341 2.14 -3.70 17.28
N LEU A 342 2.31 -3.54 15.97
CA LEU A 342 2.18 -4.62 15.01
C LEU A 342 3.55 -5.22 14.73
N SER A 343 3.71 -6.52 14.99
CA SER A 343 4.89 -7.27 14.55
C SER A 343 4.66 -7.83 13.15
N ALA A 344 5.49 -7.35 12.22
CA ALA A 344 5.51 -7.81 10.85
C ALA A 344 6.53 -8.94 10.69
N ALA A 345 6.06 -10.19 10.60
CA ALA A 345 6.76 -11.21 9.83
C ALA A 345 6.39 -10.99 8.34
N GLY A 346 6.93 -9.93 7.74
CA GLY A 346 6.52 -9.46 6.42
C GLY A 346 5.27 -8.57 6.46
N HIS A 347 5.30 -7.44 5.75
CA HIS A 347 4.21 -6.48 5.71
C HIS A 347 2.90 -7.15 5.23
N ILE A 348 1.89 -7.13 6.07
CA ILE A 348 0.50 -7.22 5.65
C ILE A 348 0.07 -5.79 5.33
N SER A 349 -0.26 -5.54 4.06
CA SER A 349 -1.09 -4.39 3.68
C SER A 349 -2.35 -4.45 4.54
N ALA A 350 -2.59 -3.43 5.36
CA ALA A 350 -3.69 -3.37 6.30
C ALA A 350 -5.04 -3.57 5.58
N SER A 351 -5.42 -4.82 5.52
CA SER A 351 -6.68 -5.38 5.06
C SER A 351 -6.93 -6.51 6.06
N PHE A 352 -8.16 -6.63 6.53
CA PHE A 352 -8.64 -7.47 7.64
C PHE A 352 -8.61 -6.80 9.03
N ILE A 353 -9.77 -6.23 9.40
CA ILE A 353 -10.69 -6.61 10.49
C ILE A 353 -11.98 -5.82 10.21
N ASN A 354 -13.08 -6.45 9.80
CA ASN A 354 -14.13 -6.80 10.75
C ASN A 354 -14.98 -7.97 10.25
N MET A 355 -15.04 -9.04 11.04
CA MET A 355 -16.10 -10.05 11.00
C MET A 355 -17.12 -9.75 12.11
N ARG A 356 -18.38 -10.05 11.78
CA ARG A 356 -19.62 -10.05 12.57
C ARG A 356 -20.35 -8.71 12.60
N TYR A 357 -21.43 -8.62 11.81
CA TYR A 357 -22.81 -8.73 12.32
C TYR A 357 -23.78 -9.15 11.21
N GLY A 358 -24.67 -10.10 11.54
CA GLY A 358 -26.02 -10.20 11.00
C GLY A 358 -26.22 -10.73 9.59
N ASN A 359 -26.52 -12.03 9.47
CA ASN A 359 -27.35 -12.54 8.38
C ASN A 359 -28.69 -11.78 8.36
N VAL A 360 -28.97 -11.04 7.30
CA VAL A 360 -30.33 -10.79 6.82
C VAL A 360 -30.31 -11.02 5.32
N PHE A 361 -30.77 -12.22 4.94
CA PHE A 361 -31.22 -12.48 3.58
C PHE A 361 -32.46 -11.60 3.34
N ALA A 362 -32.36 -10.67 2.38
CA ALA A 362 -33.53 -10.07 1.76
C ALA A 362 -33.64 -10.67 0.36
N ASP A 363 -34.52 -11.67 0.25
CA ASP A 363 -35.04 -12.18 -1.00
C ASP A 363 -35.67 -11.03 -1.79
N PHE A 364 -35.19 -10.82 -3.02
CA PHE A 364 -35.96 -10.16 -4.06
C PHE A 364 -36.11 -11.12 -5.23
N SER A 365 -37.04 -12.06 -5.07
CA SER A 365 -37.84 -12.58 -6.17
C SER A 365 -39.21 -11.91 -6.13
N PRO A 366 -39.75 -11.48 -7.28
CA PRO A 366 -41.18 -11.57 -7.47
C PRO A 366 -41.47 -12.43 -8.70
N SER A 367 -41.98 -13.63 -8.45
CA SER A 367 -42.66 -14.44 -9.45
C SER A 367 -44.07 -13.90 -9.73
N CYS A 368 -44.34 -13.72 -11.02
CA CYS A 368 -45.56 -13.70 -11.83
C CYS A 368 -47.01 -13.68 -11.26
N ASN A 369 -47.88 -13.20 -12.18
CA ASN A 369 -49.34 -13.35 -12.37
C ASN A 369 -50.24 -12.25 -11.76
N ASN A 370 -51.28 -11.71 -12.42
CA ASN A 370 -51.91 -11.97 -13.73
C ASN A 370 -52.91 -10.83 -14.07
N ASN A 371 -53.24 -10.69 -15.37
CA ASN A 371 -54.42 -10.02 -15.99
C ASN A 371 -54.51 -8.48 -15.86
N SER A 372 -54.97 -7.69 -16.85
CA SER A 372 -55.94 -7.93 -17.92
C SER A 372 -55.77 -6.95 -19.11
N SER A 373 -56.14 -7.43 -20.29
CA SER A 373 -56.56 -6.75 -21.54
C SER A 373 -56.85 -5.25 -21.51
N PHE A 374 -56.45 -4.51 -22.56
CA PHE A 374 -57.37 -3.82 -23.48
C PHE A 374 -56.62 -3.43 -24.78
N ARG A 375 -57.25 -3.82 -25.91
CA ARG A 375 -57.08 -3.50 -27.34
C ARG A 375 -55.83 -2.77 -27.84
#